data_AF-A0AAC9S4B8-F1
#
_entry.id   AF-A0AAC9S4B8-F1
#
_cell.length_a   1.000
_cell.length_b   1.000
_cell.length_c   1.000
_cell.angle_alpha   90.00
_cell.angle_beta   90.00
_cell.angle_gamma   90.00
#
_symmetry.space_group_name_H-M   'P 1'
#
loop_
_entity.id
_entity.type
_entity.pdbx_description
1 polymer ?
#
loop_
_entity_poly.entity_id
_entity_poly.type
_entity_poly.pdbx_seq_one_letter_code
_entity_poly.pdbx_strand_id
1 'polypeptide(L)' 'MGAISVWHWVIVLAIVVILFGKGRISGLMGDLGKGLGAFKRELKQTATKSPDDTNSDSP' A
#
# COMPACT_ATOMS: atom_id res chain seq x y z
N MET A 1 14.01 27.98 -6.18
CA MET A 1 12.61 27.83 -5.71
C MET A 1 12.36 26.36 -5.38
N GLY A 2 13.21 25.78 -4.51
CA GLY A 2 13.25 24.35 -4.25
C GLY A 2 12.10 23.96 -3.33
N ALA A 3 11.23 23.09 -3.83
CA ALA A 3 10.15 22.45 -3.11
C ALA A 3 10.49 22.27 -1.63
N ILE A 4 9.79 23.06 -0.80
CA ILE A 4 9.43 22.79 0.59
C ILE A 4 10.16 21.55 1.14
N SER A 5 11.29 21.83 1.79
CA SER A 5 12.22 20.85 2.37
C SER A 5 11.46 19.68 3.00
N VAL A 6 11.99 18.46 2.88
CA VAL A 6 11.41 17.22 3.46
C VAL A 6 10.99 17.44 4.93
N TRP A 7 11.69 18.31 5.64
CA TRP A 7 11.36 18.75 7.00
C TRP A 7 9.96 19.37 7.18
N HIS A 8 9.50 20.16 6.21
CA HIS A 8 8.16 20.74 6.22
C HIS A 8 7.07 19.66 6.17
N TRP A 9 7.27 18.63 5.35
CA TRP A 9 6.32 17.52 5.24
C TRP A 9 6.19 16.74 6.55
N VAL A 10 7.28 16.55 7.31
CA VAL A 10 7.23 15.92 8.64
C VAL A 10 6.38 16.75 9.61
N ILE A 11 6.54 18.07 9.61
CA ILE A 11 5.79 18.99 10.46
C ILE A 11 4.30 19.00 10.09
N VAL A 12 3.98 19.06 8.79
CA VAL A 12 2.60 19.00 8.31
C VAL A 12 1.94 17.68 8.69
N LEU A 13 2.63 16.55 8.50
CA LEU A 13 2.12 15.23 8.87
C LEU A 13 1.81 15.15 10.37
N ALA A 14 2.70 15.69 11.21
CA ALA A 14 2.50 15.73 12.65
C ALA A 14 1.22 16.50 13.04
N ILE A 15 1.00 17.68 12.44
CA ILE A 15 -0.19 18.50 12.70
C ILE A 15 -1.46 17.77 12.24
N VAL A 16 -1.45 17.15 11.06
CA VAL A 16 -2.59 16.37 10.55
C VAL A 16 -2.93 15.21 11.49
N VAL A 17 -1.91 14.50 12.00
CA VAL A 17 -2.11 13.40 12.96
C VAL A 17 -2.69 13.89 14.28
N ILE A 18 -2.27 15.05 14.77
CA ILE A 18 -2.79 15.66 16.01
C ILE A 18 -4.25 16.10 15.82
N LEU A 19 -4.59 16.73 14.69
CA LEU A 19 -5.92 17.28 14.43
C LEU A 19 -6.97 16.20 14.17
N PHE A 20 -6.61 15.16 13.42
CA PHE A 20 -7.50 14.03 13.13
C PHE A 20 -7.46 12.94 14.21
N GLY A 21 -6.41 12.92 15.03
CA GLY A 21 -6.17 11.92 16.05
C GLY A 21 -5.79 10.54 15.49
N LYS A 22 -5.00 9.78 16.26
CA LYS A 22 -4.54 8.43 15.88
C LYS A 22 -5.68 7.43 15.58
N GLY A 23 -6.85 7.61 16.21
CA GLY A 23 -7.98 6.69 16.09
C GLY A 23 -8.66 6.74 14.71
N ARG A 24 -8.86 7.93 14.14
CA ARG A 24 -9.50 8.08 12.83
C ARG A 24 -8.56 7.68 11.70
N ILE A 25 -7.29 8.04 11.81
CA ILE A 25 -6.26 7.70 10.80
C ILE A 25 -5.99 6.19 10.77
N SER A 26 -5.89 5.53 11.93
CA SER A 26 -5.63 4.07 11.98
C SER A 26 -6.76 3.25 11.36
N GLY A 27 -8.02 3.61 11.63
CA GLY A 27 -9.18 2.94 11.02
C GLY A 27 -9.20 3.09 9.50
N LEU A 28 -9.08 4.33 9.01
CA LEU A 28 -9.07 4.61 7.56
C LEU A 28 -7.86 3.95 6.88
N MET A 29 -6.66 4.05 7.46
CA MET A 29 -5.46 3.42 6.91
C MET A 29 -5.54 1.89 6.94
N GLY A 30 -6.22 1.30 7.93
CA GLY A 30 -6.47 -0.13 8.00
C GLY A 30 -7.37 -0.63 6.87
N ASP A 31 -8.46 0.09 6.58
CA ASP A 31 -9.39 -0.27 5.51
C ASP A 31 -8.77 -0.02 4.12
N LEU A 32 -8.05 1.09 3.95
CA LEU A 32 -7.27 1.38 2.74
C LEU A 32 -6.15 0.35 2.54
N GLY A 33 -5.45 -0.03 3.60
CA GLY A 33 -4.37 -1.03 3.57
C GLY A 33 -4.84 -2.42 3.19
N LYS A 34 -6.02 -2.84 3.68
CA LYS A 34 -6.66 -4.10 3.27
C LYS A 34 -7.06 -4.07 1.79
N GLY A 35 -7.65 -2.97 1.32
CA GLY A 35 -8.04 -2.79 -0.09
C GLY A 35 -6.83 -2.82 -1.04
N LEU A 36 -5.79 -2.02 -0.75
CA LEU A 36 -4.55 -2.01 -1.54
C LEU A 36 -3.78 -3.34 -1.44
N GLY A 37 -3.82 -4.01 -0.28
CA GLY A 37 -3.20 -5.32 -0.07
C GLY A 37 -3.85 -6.42 -0.89
N ALA A 38 -5.18 -6.46 -0.95
CA ALA A 38 -5.93 -7.36 -1.82
C ALA A 38 -5.60 -7.10 -3.30
N PHE A 39 -5.59 -5.83 -3.72
CA PHE A 39 -5.25 -5.44 -5.08
C PHE A 39 -3.81 -5.84 -5.47
N LYS A 40 -2.84 -5.65 -4.57
CA LYS A 40 -1.45 -6.06 -4.82
C LYS A 40 -1.30 -7.59 -4.90
N ARG A 41 -2.08 -8.34 -4.10
CA ARG A 41 -2.10 -9.81 -4.16
C ARG A 41 -2.68 -10.30 -5.49
N GLU A 42 -3.78 -9.70 -5.95
CA GLU A 42 -4.37 -10.03 -7.25
C GLU A 42 -3.42 -9.69 -8.40
N LEU A 43 -2.83 -8.50 -8.42
CA LEU A 43 -1.82 -8.12 -9.43
C LEU A 43 -0.61 -9.07 -9.44
N LYS A 44 -0.18 -9.54 -8.27
CA LYS A 44 0.91 -10.53 -8.18
C LYS A 44 0.46 -11.89 -8.67
N GLN A 45 -0.78 -12.32 -8.42
CA GLN A 45 -1.31 -13.57 -8.96
C GLN A 45 -1.49 -13.53 -10.48
N THR A 46 -1.90 -12.40 -11.06
CA THR A 46 -1.99 -12.23 -12.51
C THR A 46 -0.60 -12.16 -13.15
N ALA A 47 0.38 -11.53 -12.48
CA ALA A 47 1.76 -11.48 -12.96
C ALA A 47 2.54 -12.78 -12.77
N THR A 48 2.19 -13.61 -11.77
CA THR A 48 2.82 -14.93 -11.52
C THR A 48 2.13 -16.07 -12.26
N LYS A 49 0.94 -15.87 -12.85
CA LYS A 49 0.40 -16.76 -13.88
C LYS A 49 1.12 -16.53 -15.21
N SER A 50 2.44 -16.71 -15.20
CA SER A 50 3.12 -17.20 -16.39
C SER A 50 2.60 -18.62 -16.66
N PRO A 51 2.26 -18.95 -17.91
CA PRO A 51 1.84 -20.29 -18.29
C PRO A 51 3.09 -21.19 -18.32
N ASP A 52 3.54 -21.68 -17.17
CA ASP A 52 4.70 -22.58 -17.12
C ASP A 52 4.56 -23.68 -16.06
N ASP A 53 3.33 -24.21 -15.93
CA ASP A 53 3.04 -25.44 -15.19
C ASP A 53 2.14 -26.36 -16.05
N THR A 54 2.59 -26.71 -17.27
CA THR A 54 1.94 -27.75 -18.10
C THR A 54 2.95 -28.62 -18.88
N ASN A 55 4.20 -28.70 -18.45
CA ASN A 55 5.16 -29.66 -19.02
C ASN A 55 6.05 -30.25 -17.93
N SER A 56 5.47 -31.06 -17.05
CA SER A 56 6.13 -32.15 -16.32
C SER A 56 5.03 -32.88 -15.57
N ASP A 57 4.62 -34.04 -16.09
CA ASP A 57 4.13 -35.20 -15.34
C ASP A 57 3.07 -35.96 -16.14
N SER A 58 3.54 -36.91 -16.95
CA SER A 58 3.01 -38.30 -17.00
C SER A 58 3.74 -39.13 -18.08
N PRO A 59 3.74 -40.48 -17.92
CA PRO A 59 4.92 -41.33 -17.70
C PRO A 59 5.63 -41.90 -18.92
#